data_AF-A0A2W6TIL7-F1
#
_entry.id   AF-A0A2W6TIL7-F1
#
_cell.length_a   1.000
_cell.length_b   1.000
_cell.length_c   1.000
_cell.angle_alpha   90.00
_cell.angle_beta   90.00
_cell.angle_gamma   90.00
#
_symmetry.space_group_name_H-M   'P 1'
#
loop_
_entity.id
_entity.type
_entity.pdbx_description
1 polymer ?
#
loop_
_entity_poly.entity_id
_entity_poly.type
_entity_poly.pdbx_seq_one_letter_code
_entity_poly.pdbx_strand_id
1 'polypeptide(L)'
;MATWNTSNIQNFKYMFGYISSPLGYTLNDTFNSPIGNWNMSSAQDISYMFMRRKMFNQNLNSWNTSNVTNMSYTFAECMAFNQPLNNWNTSSVTNMTFMFHYLPYFNQPLDQWDTSNVTNMSHLFHGCASFNQPINSWDTSKVTDTNTMFSSAAGFDQTLQDWDLNALISADNMFLNSGLKCANYSYILTGWADNPVTANNIYLGSVSPLKYSTAITSKRNILFGKGWTITGDSATECEILGLHDNHLKNNKAEIYPNPAENIIHLKNVFNVKNYIISDASGRIIVKDILSSDFISVQNLAPGNYVLSITANDKTHTFKFIKK
;
A
#
# COMPACT_ATOMS: atom_id res chain seq x y z
N MET A 1 -18.70 26.58 7.81
CA MET A 1 -18.15 25.62 6.83
C MET A 1 -18.79 24.24 6.95
N ALA A 2 -19.04 23.71 8.15
CA ALA A 2 -19.69 22.41 8.33
C ALA A 2 -21.07 22.26 7.66
N THR A 3 -21.80 23.37 7.46
CA THR A 3 -23.17 23.39 6.89
C THR A 3 -23.23 23.62 5.38
N TRP A 4 -22.09 23.69 4.69
CA TRP A 4 -22.08 23.93 3.25
C TRP A 4 -22.62 22.72 2.48
N ASN A 5 -23.47 22.97 1.49
CA ASN A 5 -23.91 21.92 0.58
C ASN A 5 -22.84 21.68 -0.49
N THR A 6 -22.03 20.64 -0.30
CA THR A 6 -20.95 20.25 -1.21
C THR A 6 -21.36 19.20 -2.23
N SER A 7 -22.61 18.72 -2.20
CA SER A 7 -23.05 17.52 -2.94
C SER A 7 -22.94 17.63 -4.47
N ASN A 8 -22.88 18.84 -5.03
CA ASN A 8 -22.77 19.07 -6.47
C ASN A 8 -21.40 19.65 -6.88
N ILE A 9 -20.48 19.84 -5.93
CA ILE A 9 -19.15 20.40 -6.22
C ILE A 9 -18.27 19.27 -6.74
N GLN A 10 -17.70 19.46 -7.92
CA GLN A 10 -16.78 18.50 -8.53
C GLN A 10 -15.31 18.87 -8.33
N ASN A 11 -15.02 20.17 -8.18
CA ASN A 11 -13.67 20.69 -8.11
C ASN A 11 -13.44 21.42 -6.76
N PHE A 12 -12.60 20.83 -5.92
CA PHE A 12 -12.15 21.36 -4.63
C PHE A 12 -10.69 21.84 -4.69
N LYS A 13 -10.13 21.96 -5.90
CA LYS A 13 -8.74 22.30 -6.10
C LYS A 13 -8.40 23.62 -5.42
N TYR A 14 -7.32 23.64 -4.64
CA TYR A 14 -6.87 24.78 -3.84
C TYR A 14 -7.89 25.35 -2.83
N MET A 15 -9.03 24.69 -2.56
CA MET A 15 -10.11 25.27 -1.74
C MET A 15 -9.62 25.83 -0.40
N PHE A 16 -8.69 25.12 0.25
CA PHE A 16 -8.00 25.56 1.44
C PHE A 16 -6.48 25.57 1.26
N GLY A 17 -5.95 25.49 0.05
CA GLY A 17 -4.50 25.52 -0.17
C GLY A 17 -3.90 26.83 0.35
N TYR A 18 -2.80 26.73 1.11
CA TYR A 18 -2.06 27.89 1.58
C TYR A 18 -0.91 28.21 0.63
N ILE A 19 -1.08 29.26 -0.16
CA ILE A 19 -0.04 29.83 -1.01
C ILE A 19 0.49 31.08 -0.28
N SER A 20 1.79 31.14 -0.01
CA SER A 20 2.39 32.30 0.67
C SER A 20 2.06 33.59 -0.08
N SER A 21 1.66 34.63 0.66
CA SER A 21 1.44 35.96 0.07
C SER A 21 2.72 36.45 -0.63
N PRO A 22 2.63 37.04 -1.84
CA PRO A 22 3.77 37.68 -2.51
C PRO A 22 4.43 38.78 -1.66
N LEU A 23 3.74 39.26 -0.63
CA LEU A 23 4.16 40.35 0.26
C LEU A 23 4.93 39.86 1.50
N GLY A 24 5.26 38.57 1.60
CA GLY A 24 6.11 38.04 2.69
C GLY A 24 5.45 37.95 4.07
N TYR A 25 4.15 38.25 4.19
CA TYR A 25 3.40 38.03 5.43
C TYR A 25 3.09 36.55 5.62
N THR A 26 3.57 35.98 6.73
CA THR A 26 3.11 34.71 7.25
C THR A 26 1.76 34.91 7.92
N LEU A 27 0.67 34.61 7.22
CA LEU A 27 -0.63 34.45 7.87
C LEU A 27 -0.53 33.30 8.87
N ASN A 28 -1.05 33.52 10.08
CA ASN A 28 -1.12 32.48 11.10
C ASN A 28 -2.07 31.37 10.60
N ASP A 29 -1.52 30.22 10.23
CA ASP A 29 -2.30 29.09 9.75
C ASP A 29 -2.98 28.37 10.91
N THR A 30 -4.29 28.56 11.03
CA THR A 30 -5.13 28.01 12.11
C THR A 30 -6.24 27.12 11.55
N PHE A 31 -6.21 26.79 10.25
CA PHE A 31 -7.29 26.06 9.61
C PHE A 31 -7.33 24.60 10.08
N ASN A 32 -8.36 24.26 10.85
CA ASN A 32 -8.65 22.90 11.30
C ASN A 32 -10.17 22.72 11.51
N SER A 33 -10.99 23.29 10.61
CA SER A 33 -12.46 23.30 10.75
C SER A 33 -13.08 21.91 10.51
N PRO A 34 -14.10 21.48 11.27
CA PRO A 34 -14.70 20.15 11.13
C PRO A 34 -15.51 20.03 9.83
N ILE A 35 -14.92 19.38 8.84
CA ILE A 35 -15.47 19.17 7.49
C ILE A 35 -15.67 17.70 7.13
N GLY A 36 -15.47 16.77 8.08
CA GLY A 36 -15.64 15.32 7.86
C GLY A 36 -17.06 14.92 7.41
N ASN A 37 -18.07 15.74 7.73
CA ASN A 37 -19.48 15.50 7.36
C ASN A 37 -19.86 16.01 5.96
N TRP A 38 -18.91 16.55 5.18
CA TRP A 38 -19.21 17.00 3.82
C TRP A 38 -19.60 15.85 2.90
N ASN A 39 -20.54 16.11 2.00
CA ASN A 39 -20.89 15.19 0.93
C ASN A 39 -19.89 15.36 -0.22
N MET A 40 -18.98 14.40 -0.36
CA MET A 40 -17.92 14.39 -1.39
C MET A 40 -18.27 13.52 -2.60
N SER A 41 -19.49 12.99 -2.68
CA SER A 41 -19.87 12.02 -3.73
C SER A 41 -19.76 12.55 -5.17
N SER A 42 -19.81 13.86 -5.39
CA SER A 42 -19.58 14.46 -6.72
C SER A 42 -18.13 14.90 -6.96
N ALA A 43 -17.25 14.86 -5.96
CA ALA A 43 -15.89 15.35 -6.07
C ALA A 43 -15.08 14.54 -7.08
N GLN A 44 -14.41 15.23 -7.99
CA GLN A 44 -13.52 14.66 -9.01
C GLN A 44 -12.07 15.12 -8.81
N ASP A 45 -11.87 16.38 -8.41
CA ASP A 45 -10.55 16.95 -8.17
C ASP A 45 -10.49 17.51 -6.74
N ILE A 46 -9.64 16.91 -5.90
CA ILE A 46 -9.31 17.40 -4.55
C ILE A 46 -7.83 17.81 -4.45
N SER A 47 -7.19 18.06 -5.59
CA SER A 47 -5.77 18.39 -5.62
C SER A 47 -5.49 19.70 -4.90
N TYR A 48 -4.36 19.77 -4.20
CA TYR A 48 -3.96 20.95 -3.41
C TYR A 48 -4.96 21.42 -2.34
N MET A 49 -6.02 20.65 -2.04
CA MET A 49 -7.14 21.13 -1.23
C MET A 49 -6.69 21.64 0.14
N PHE A 50 -5.72 20.99 0.79
CA PHE A 50 -5.18 21.38 2.09
C PHE A 50 -3.69 21.73 2.05
N MET A 51 -3.07 21.83 0.87
CA MET A 51 -1.62 22.04 0.75
C MET A 51 -1.14 23.16 1.69
N ARG A 52 -0.10 22.88 2.49
CA ARG A 52 0.53 23.79 3.46
C ARG A 52 -0.37 24.26 4.61
N ARG A 53 -1.49 23.59 4.86
CA ARG A 53 -2.27 23.74 6.10
C ARG A 53 -1.60 22.96 7.23
N LYS A 54 -0.54 23.53 7.79
CA LYS A 54 0.32 22.92 8.82
C LYS A 54 -0.46 22.43 10.03
N MET A 55 -1.56 23.10 10.41
CA MET A 55 -2.38 22.74 11.58
C MET A 55 -3.57 21.82 11.26
N PHE A 56 -3.78 21.46 9.99
CA PHE A 56 -4.92 20.65 9.58
C PHE A 56 -4.74 19.18 9.99
N ASN A 57 -5.70 18.64 10.74
CA ASN A 57 -5.69 17.25 11.21
C ASN A 57 -7.12 16.71 11.42
N GLN A 58 -8.05 17.09 10.55
CA GLN A 58 -9.45 16.63 10.65
C GLN A 58 -9.62 15.22 10.10
N ASN A 59 -10.50 14.44 10.75
CA ASN A 59 -10.87 13.13 10.26
C ASN A 59 -11.78 13.25 9.03
N LEU A 60 -11.33 12.69 7.91
CA LEU A 60 -12.00 12.71 6.60
C LEU A 60 -12.41 11.30 6.13
N ASN A 61 -12.30 10.29 6.99
CA ASN A 61 -12.49 8.89 6.62
C ASN A 61 -13.94 8.56 6.20
N SER A 62 -14.89 9.45 6.48
CA SER A 62 -16.31 9.35 6.07
C SER A 62 -16.60 9.92 4.68
N TRP A 63 -15.62 10.53 4.02
CA TRP A 63 -15.82 11.09 2.68
C TRP A 63 -15.99 9.99 1.64
N ASN A 64 -17.00 10.13 0.79
CA ASN A 64 -17.10 9.32 -0.42
C ASN A 64 -16.17 9.88 -1.49
N THR A 65 -15.08 9.18 -1.80
CA THR A 65 -14.08 9.58 -2.79
C THR A 65 -14.17 8.80 -4.11
N SER A 66 -15.24 8.02 -4.34
CA SER A 66 -15.32 7.08 -5.47
C SER A 66 -15.19 7.73 -6.86
N ASN A 67 -15.53 9.02 -6.97
CA ASN A 67 -15.45 9.79 -8.22
C ASN A 67 -14.17 10.63 -8.33
N VAL A 68 -13.32 10.65 -7.30
CA VAL A 68 -12.08 11.42 -7.30
C VAL A 68 -11.07 10.78 -8.23
N THR A 69 -10.58 11.55 -9.19
CA THR A 69 -9.55 11.10 -10.14
C THR A 69 -8.18 11.73 -9.87
N ASN A 70 -8.14 12.88 -9.18
CA ASN A 70 -6.92 13.62 -8.89
C ASN A 70 -6.80 13.95 -7.39
N MET A 71 -5.78 13.39 -6.74
CA MET A 71 -5.43 13.61 -5.32
C MET A 71 -4.06 14.29 -5.16
N SER A 72 -3.51 14.85 -6.23
CA SER A 72 -2.17 15.43 -6.19
C SER A 72 -2.08 16.58 -5.18
N TYR A 73 -1.02 16.61 -4.39
CA TYR A 73 -0.77 17.64 -3.36
C TYR A 73 -1.87 17.81 -2.29
N THR A 74 -2.88 16.93 -2.19
CA THR A 74 -4.04 17.15 -1.31
C THR A 74 -3.64 17.48 0.13
N PHE A 75 -2.68 16.75 0.69
CA PHE A 75 -2.17 16.98 2.04
C PHE A 75 -0.73 17.51 2.07
N ALA A 76 -0.08 17.82 0.95
CA ALA A 76 1.32 18.24 0.92
C ALA A 76 1.63 19.32 1.97
N GLU A 77 2.65 19.11 2.80
CA GLU A 77 3.10 19.99 3.87
C GLU A 77 2.05 20.25 4.99
N CYS A 78 1.03 19.40 5.15
CA CYS A 78 0.13 19.38 6.31
C CYS A 78 0.82 18.75 7.53
N MET A 79 1.71 19.52 8.16
CA MET A 79 2.63 19.02 9.20
C MET A 79 1.95 18.27 10.35
N ALA A 80 0.71 18.59 10.72
CA ALA A 80 -0.01 17.94 11.81
C ALA A 80 -0.89 16.74 11.38
N PHE A 81 -1.03 16.47 10.07
CA PHE A 81 -2.00 15.50 9.58
C PHE A 81 -1.57 14.05 9.85
N ASN A 82 -2.40 13.30 10.56
CA ASN A 82 -2.23 11.88 10.84
C ASN A 82 -3.58 11.19 11.10
N GLN A 83 -4.55 11.37 10.21
CA GLN A 83 -5.90 10.80 10.32
C GLN A 83 -6.09 9.60 9.38
N PRO A 84 -6.92 8.61 9.75
CA PRO A 84 -7.16 7.44 8.92
C PRO A 84 -7.79 7.82 7.58
N LEU A 85 -7.36 7.14 6.52
CA LEU A 85 -7.84 7.30 5.15
C LEU A 85 -8.13 5.96 4.46
N ASN A 86 -8.05 4.83 5.17
CA ASN A 86 -8.16 3.50 4.58
C ASN A 86 -9.55 3.24 3.95
N ASN A 87 -10.60 3.97 4.39
CA ASN A 87 -11.95 3.83 3.83
C ASN A 87 -12.16 4.63 2.53
N TRP A 88 -11.17 5.42 2.10
CA TRP A 88 -11.27 6.14 0.83
C TRP A 88 -11.26 5.14 -0.33
N ASN A 89 -12.22 5.30 -1.22
CA ASN A 89 -12.23 4.57 -2.49
C ASN A 89 -11.31 5.30 -3.47
N THR A 90 -10.19 4.67 -3.84
CA THR A 90 -9.20 5.22 -4.77
C THR A 90 -9.25 4.60 -6.17
N SER A 91 -10.22 3.72 -6.46
CA SER A 91 -10.29 2.98 -7.72
C SER A 91 -10.37 3.86 -8.98
N SER A 92 -10.85 5.10 -8.86
CA SER A 92 -10.90 6.08 -9.96
C SER A 92 -9.67 6.99 -10.05
N VAL A 93 -8.77 6.94 -9.07
CA VAL A 93 -7.63 7.85 -8.96
C VAL A 93 -6.57 7.50 -9.99
N THR A 94 -6.12 8.50 -10.74
CA THR A 94 -5.02 8.35 -11.70
C THR A 94 -3.76 9.09 -11.28
N ASN A 95 -3.88 10.11 -10.42
CA ASN A 95 -2.77 10.96 -10.00
C ASN A 95 -2.71 11.14 -8.47
N MET A 96 -1.60 10.71 -7.86
CA MET A 96 -1.29 10.84 -6.43
C MET A 96 -0.02 11.68 -6.19
N THR A 97 0.50 12.38 -7.19
CA THR A 97 1.75 13.13 -7.14
C THR A 97 1.78 14.09 -5.94
N PHE A 98 2.83 14.03 -5.11
CA PHE A 98 3.01 14.83 -3.88
C PHE A 98 1.90 14.73 -2.81
N MET A 99 0.96 13.78 -2.87
CA MET A 99 -0.21 13.79 -1.96
C MET A 99 0.13 13.87 -0.47
N PHE A 100 1.16 13.15 0.01
CA PHE A 100 1.65 13.19 1.40
C PHE A 100 3.03 13.86 1.53
N HIS A 101 3.47 14.64 0.56
CA HIS A 101 4.79 15.27 0.56
C HIS A 101 5.08 16.06 1.86
N TYR A 102 6.20 15.77 2.52
CA TYR A 102 6.63 16.35 3.81
C TYR A 102 5.58 16.27 4.93
N LEU A 103 5.02 15.08 5.17
CA LEU A 103 4.16 14.78 6.33
C LEU A 103 4.92 13.99 7.40
N PRO A 104 5.62 14.66 8.33
CA PRO A 104 6.56 13.98 9.23
C PRO A 104 5.91 12.96 10.17
N TYR A 105 4.62 13.11 10.51
CA TYR A 105 3.92 12.26 11.47
C TYR A 105 2.92 11.28 10.85
N PHE A 106 2.68 11.34 9.54
CA PHE A 106 1.68 10.48 8.90
C PHE A 106 2.16 9.02 8.87
N ASN A 107 1.37 8.12 9.47
CA ASN A 107 1.66 6.68 9.50
C ASN A 107 0.37 5.85 9.62
N GLN A 108 -0.65 6.19 8.84
CA GLN A 108 -1.95 5.51 8.84
C GLN A 108 -2.02 4.44 7.76
N PRO A 109 -2.73 3.31 7.99
CA PRO A 109 -2.84 2.23 7.02
C PRO A 109 -3.50 2.71 5.72
N LEU A 110 -2.98 2.20 4.60
CA LEU A 110 -3.43 2.47 3.22
C LEU A 110 -3.52 1.16 2.39
N ASP A 111 -3.57 0.02 3.07
CA ASP A 111 -3.54 -1.31 2.46
C ASP A 111 -4.83 -1.66 1.69
N GLN A 112 -5.92 -0.92 1.92
CA GLN A 112 -7.20 -1.09 1.22
C GLN A 112 -7.34 -0.23 -0.04
N TRP A 113 -6.35 0.61 -0.33
CA TRP A 113 -6.39 1.46 -1.52
C TRP A 113 -6.22 0.63 -2.80
N ASP A 114 -7.14 0.84 -3.74
CA ASP A 114 -7.03 0.36 -5.10
C ASP A 114 -6.20 1.36 -5.92
N THR A 115 -4.99 0.97 -6.31
CA THR A 115 -4.07 1.79 -7.12
C THR A 115 -4.01 1.36 -8.58
N SER A 116 -4.88 0.45 -9.03
CA SER A 116 -4.83 -0.16 -10.36
C SER A 116 -5.04 0.81 -11.54
N ASN A 117 -5.50 2.03 -11.27
CA ASN A 117 -5.63 3.12 -12.25
C ASN A 117 -4.60 4.25 -12.07
N VAL A 118 -3.77 4.20 -11.03
CA VAL A 118 -2.78 5.24 -10.75
C VAL A 118 -1.63 5.13 -11.75
N THR A 119 -1.29 6.26 -12.37
CA THR A 119 -0.16 6.36 -13.31
C THR A 119 1.01 7.16 -12.74
N ASN A 120 0.77 8.05 -11.77
CA ASN A 120 1.82 8.89 -11.18
C ASN A 120 1.79 8.85 -9.64
N MET A 121 2.90 8.42 -9.04
CA MET A 121 3.16 8.37 -7.60
C MET A 121 4.41 9.17 -7.20
N SER A 122 4.90 10.07 -8.05
CA SER A 122 6.11 10.84 -7.75
C SER A 122 5.92 11.69 -6.48
N HIS A 123 6.97 11.69 -5.65
CA HIS A 123 7.02 12.35 -4.36
C HIS A 123 5.91 11.97 -3.37
N LEU A 124 5.16 10.87 -3.57
CA LEU A 124 3.99 10.53 -2.75
C LEU A 124 4.29 10.56 -1.25
N PHE A 125 5.41 9.97 -0.83
CA PHE A 125 5.86 9.92 0.57
C PHE A 125 7.20 10.64 0.81
N HIS A 126 7.60 11.55 -0.09
CA HIS A 126 8.87 12.27 0.02
C HIS A 126 8.90 13.06 1.33
N GLY A 127 9.86 12.77 2.21
CA GLY A 127 10.00 13.42 3.52
C GLY A 127 8.98 12.98 4.58
N CYS A 128 8.24 11.89 4.36
CA CYS A 128 7.37 11.29 5.37
C CYS A 128 8.19 10.49 6.39
N ALA A 129 8.76 11.18 7.38
CA ALA A 129 9.71 10.57 8.32
C ALA A 129 9.13 9.39 9.13
N SER A 130 7.83 9.38 9.44
CA SER A 130 7.20 8.32 10.26
C SER A 130 6.50 7.22 9.46
N PHE A 131 6.35 7.36 8.14
CA PHE A 131 5.54 6.42 7.36
C PHE A 131 6.24 5.06 7.22
N ASN A 132 5.59 4.00 7.67
CA ASN A 132 6.10 2.63 7.62
C ASN A 132 4.97 1.58 7.49
N GLN A 133 3.94 1.89 6.71
CA GLN A 133 2.81 0.99 6.51
C GLN A 133 3.05 0.03 5.33
N PRO A 134 2.55 -1.22 5.41
CA PRO A 134 2.72 -2.19 4.33
C PRO A 134 1.91 -1.76 3.10
N ILE A 135 2.59 -1.58 1.97
CA ILE A 135 2.01 -1.18 0.67
C ILE A 135 2.49 -2.07 -0.49
N ASN A 136 3.06 -3.23 -0.16
CA ASN A 136 3.49 -4.22 -1.15
C ASN A 136 2.30 -4.82 -1.94
N SER A 137 1.07 -4.69 -1.44
CA SER A 137 -0.17 -5.13 -2.08
C SER A 137 -0.72 -4.17 -3.13
N TRP A 138 -0.16 -2.97 -3.27
CA TRP A 138 -0.60 -2.00 -4.27
C TRP A 138 -0.35 -2.52 -5.69
N ASP A 139 -1.34 -2.33 -6.55
CA ASP A 139 -1.19 -2.58 -7.99
C ASP A 139 -0.45 -1.39 -8.62
N THR A 140 0.78 -1.62 -9.05
CA THR A 140 1.62 -0.62 -9.72
C THR A 140 1.75 -0.85 -11.23
N SER A 141 0.96 -1.77 -11.82
CA SER A 141 1.09 -2.20 -13.22
C SER A 141 0.92 -1.07 -14.25
N LYS A 142 0.28 0.04 -13.87
CA LYS A 142 0.12 1.26 -14.70
C LYS A 142 0.98 2.44 -14.26
N VAL A 143 1.74 2.31 -13.18
CA VAL A 143 2.54 3.41 -12.62
C VAL A 143 3.75 3.65 -13.51
N THR A 144 3.86 4.86 -14.05
CA THR A 144 4.98 5.27 -14.91
C THR A 144 6.03 6.09 -14.18
N ASP A 145 5.69 6.69 -13.04
CA ASP A 145 6.56 7.64 -12.34
C ASP A 145 6.50 7.46 -10.81
N THR A 146 7.64 7.13 -10.22
CA THR A 146 7.88 6.99 -8.78
C THR A 146 9.05 7.87 -8.30
N ASN A 147 9.38 8.92 -9.07
CA ASN A 147 10.49 9.83 -8.73
C ASN A 147 10.42 10.30 -7.28
N THR A 148 11.51 10.13 -6.54
CA THR A 148 11.69 10.64 -5.17
C THR A 148 10.61 10.16 -4.19
N MET A 149 9.86 9.10 -4.50
CA MET A 149 8.66 8.69 -3.76
C MET A 149 8.91 8.45 -2.25
N PHE A 150 10.02 7.81 -1.88
CA PHE A 150 10.41 7.53 -0.49
C PHE A 150 11.71 8.25 -0.09
N SER A 151 12.13 9.24 -0.87
CA SER A 151 13.31 10.02 -0.50
C SER A 151 13.08 10.64 0.89
N SER A 152 14.08 10.59 1.76
CA SER A 152 14.01 11.10 3.14
C SER A 152 12.83 10.54 3.98
N ALA A 153 12.20 9.44 3.57
CA ALA A 153 11.23 8.71 4.38
C ALA A 153 11.97 7.80 5.38
N ALA A 154 12.54 8.43 6.42
CA ALA A 154 13.49 7.80 7.33
C ALA A 154 12.93 6.61 8.13
N GLY A 155 11.61 6.51 8.29
CA GLY A 155 10.93 5.39 8.96
C GLY A 155 10.51 4.26 8.03
N PHE A 156 10.60 4.43 6.71
CA PHE A 156 10.07 3.47 5.74
C PHE A 156 10.98 2.24 5.64
N ASP A 157 10.51 1.11 6.16
CA ASP A 157 11.20 -0.18 6.19
C ASP A 157 10.21 -1.32 5.86
N GLN A 158 9.60 -1.24 4.67
CA GLN A 158 8.72 -2.28 4.13
C GLN A 158 9.27 -2.80 2.81
N THR A 159 9.00 -4.07 2.50
CA THR A 159 9.30 -4.62 1.18
C THR A 159 8.32 -4.08 0.12
N LEU A 160 8.82 -3.96 -1.11
CA LEU A 160 8.09 -3.59 -2.34
C LEU A 160 8.39 -4.60 -3.46
N GLN A 161 8.80 -5.82 -3.08
CA GLN A 161 9.28 -6.85 -4.00
C GLN A 161 8.22 -7.28 -5.03
N ASP A 162 6.93 -7.14 -4.70
CA ASP A 162 5.82 -7.62 -5.54
C ASP A 162 5.26 -6.54 -6.49
N TRP A 163 5.81 -5.33 -6.46
CA TRP A 163 5.40 -4.26 -7.37
C TRP A 163 5.64 -4.65 -8.84
N ASP A 164 4.61 -4.49 -9.67
CA ASP A 164 4.72 -4.60 -11.12
C ASP A 164 5.30 -3.31 -11.69
N LEU A 165 6.53 -3.37 -12.20
CA LEU A 165 7.27 -2.23 -12.73
C LEU A 165 7.35 -2.23 -14.26
N ASN A 166 6.49 -2.98 -14.95
CA ASN A 166 6.53 -3.07 -16.42
C ASN A 166 6.25 -1.73 -17.12
N ALA A 167 5.37 -0.90 -16.54
CA ALA A 167 5.06 0.43 -17.07
C ALA A 167 6.00 1.54 -16.59
N LEU A 168 6.95 1.23 -15.71
CA LEU A 168 7.80 2.23 -15.06
C LEU A 168 8.69 2.94 -16.10
N ILE A 169 8.71 4.27 -16.04
CA ILE A 169 9.55 5.12 -16.90
C ILE A 169 10.59 5.86 -16.05
N SER A 170 10.23 6.31 -14.85
CA SER A 170 11.08 7.18 -14.02
C SER A 170 10.99 6.84 -12.53
N ALA A 171 12.14 6.73 -11.86
CA ALA A 171 12.26 6.39 -10.44
C ALA A 171 13.45 7.08 -9.77
N ASP A 172 13.84 8.25 -10.27
CA ASP A 172 15.01 9.00 -9.83
C ASP A 172 14.96 9.28 -8.33
N ASN A 173 16.03 8.86 -7.63
CA ASN A 173 16.24 9.02 -6.20
C ASN A 173 15.06 8.53 -5.35
N MET A 174 14.31 7.53 -5.82
CA MET A 174 13.14 6.99 -5.15
C MET A 174 13.40 6.63 -3.68
N PHE A 175 14.61 6.14 -3.36
CA PHE A 175 14.97 5.69 -2.01
C PHE A 175 16.10 6.50 -1.33
N LEU A 176 16.48 7.65 -1.89
CA LEU A 176 17.57 8.47 -1.34
C LEU A 176 17.29 8.84 0.12
N ASN A 177 18.20 8.52 1.04
CA ASN A 177 18.02 8.74 2.48
C ASN A 177 16.74 8.11 3.08
N SER A 178 16.23 7.02 2.51
CA SER A 178 15.11 6.26 3.08
C SER A 178 15.56 5.36 4.25
N GLY A 179 14.58 4.89 5.03
CA GLY A 179 14.78 4.01 6.20
C GLY A 179 14.97 2.52 5.90
N LEU A 180 15.04 2.11 4.62
CA LEU A 180 15.01 0.71 4.24
C LEU A 180 16.18 -0.06 4.87
N LYS A 181 15.87 -1.10 5.64
CA LYS A 181 16.90 -1.98 6.19
C LYS A 181 17.35 -2.99 5.14
N CYS A 182 18.52 -3.58 5.43
CA CYS A 182 19.20 -4.48 4.51
C CYS A 182 18.34 -5.64 4.00
N ALA A 183 17.54 -6.26 4.87
CA ALA A 183 16.64 -7.35 4.49
C ALA A 183 15.58 -6.88 3.46
N ASN A 184 14.82 -5.83 3.78
CA ASN A 184 13.76 -5.32 2.90
C ASN A 184 14.30 -4.79 1.58
N TYR A 185 15.43 -4.07 1.58
CA TYR A 185 16.06 -3.63 0.33
C TYR A 185 16.54 -4.83 -0.51
N SER A 186 17.05 -5.89 0.11
CA SER A 186 17.43 -7.12 -0.59
C SER A 186 16.24 -7.84 -1.20
N TYR A 187 15.10 -7.88 -0.51
CA TYR A 187 13.84 -8.43 -1.01
C TYR A 187 13.33 -7.64 -2.22
N ILE A 188 13.35 -6.30 -2.15
CA ILE A 188 12.99 -5.40 -3.25
C ILE A 188 13.83 -5.72 -4.50
N LEU A 189 15.16 -5.70 -4.38
CA LEU A 189 16.06 -5.97 -5.50
C LEU A 189 15.85 -7.37 -6.09
N THR A 190 15.57 -8.35 -5.24
CA THR A 190 15.31 -9.73 -5.67
C THR A 190 14.01 -9.85 -6.45
N GLY A 191 12.90 -9.33 -5.90
CA GLY A 191 11.60 -9.38 -6.58
C GLY A 191 11.62 -8.67 -7.93
N TRP A 192 12.25 -7.50 -8.00
CA TRP A 192 12.39 -6.75 -9.25
C TRP A 192 13.27 -7.48 -10.28
N ALA A 193 14.33 -8.14 -9.83
CA ALA A 193 15.19 -8.93 -10.72
C ALA A 193 14.49 -10.20 -11.25
N ASP A 194 13.67 -10.84 -10.42
CA ASP A 194 12.98 -12.10 -10.75
C ASP A 194 11.72 -11.90 -11.58
N ASN A 195 11.16 -10.70 -11.60
CA ASN A 195 10.08 -10.36 -12.49
C ASN A 195 10.61 -10.09 -13.93
N PRO A 196 10.30 -10.96 -14.91
CA PRO A 196 10.85 -10.84 -16.26
C PRO A 196 10.41 -9.55 -16.97
N VAL A 197 9.23 -9.02 -16.62
CA VAL A 197 8.65 -7.82 -17.23
C VAL A 197 9.05 -6.52 -16.51
N THR A 198 9.89 -6.57 -15.47
CA THR A 198 10.48 -5.35 -14.89
C THR A 198 11.13 -4.50 -15.99
N ALA A 199 10.75 -3.21 -16.04
CA ALA A 199 11.18 -2.27 -17.07
C ALA A 199 12.70 -2.20 -17.23
N ASN A 200 13.15 -1.81 -18.43
CA ASN A 200 14.57 -1.65 -18.75
C ASN A 200 14.97 -0.17 -18.67
N ASN A 201 16.27 0.10 -18.53
CA ASN A 201 16.87 1.45 -18.59
C ASN A 201 16.35 2.44 -17.54
N ILE A 202 16.02 1.94 -16.34
CA ILE A 202 15.52 2.79 -15.25
C ILE A 202 16.68 3.44 -14.50
N TYR A 203 16.64 4.77 -14.41
CA TYR A 203 17.53 5.53 -13.53
C TYR A 203 16.91 5.62 -12.13
N LEU A 204 17.38 4.77 -11.20
CA LEU A 204 16.98 4.82 -9.78
C LEU A 204 17.79 5.87 -9.01
N GLY A 205 18.94 6.28 -9.55
CA GLY A 205 19.79 7.32 -8.99
C GLY A 205 20.55 6.86 -7.75
N SER A 206 20.72 7.77 -6.80
CA SER A 206 21.37 7.46 -5.53
C SER A 206 20.34 6.90 -4.55
N VAL A 207 20.64 5.71 -4.05
CA VAL A 207 19.93 5.05 -2.95
C VAL A 207 20.77 5.07 -1.67
N SER A 208 21.72 6.00 -1.54
CA SER A 208 22.52 6.12 -0.32
C SER A 208 21.63 6.40 0.91
N PRO A 209 21.91 5.84 2.10
CA PRO A 209 23.06 4.97 2.43
C PRO A 209 22.69 3.48 2.51
N LEU A 210 21.77 3.01 1.66
CA LEU A 210 21.21 1.66 1.77
C LEU A 210 22.27 0.56 1.66
N LYS A 211 21.98 -0.58 2.27
CA LYS A 211 22.83 -1.77 2.18
C LYS A 211 22.00 -2.95 1.74
N TYR A 212 22.57 -3.84 0.94
CA TYR A 212 21.93 -5.09 0.52
C TYR A 212 22.76 -6.31 0.89
N SER A 213 22.12 -7.46 1.00
CA SER A 213 22.78 -8.72 1.33
C SER A 213 23.73 -9.16 0.22
N THR A 214 24.96 -9.55 0.58
CA THR A 214 25.92 -10.16 -0.37
C THR A 214 25.32 -11.36 -1.11
N ALA A 215 24.36 -12.08 -0.52
CA ALA A 215 23.67 -13.22 -1.11
C ALA A 215 22.84 -12.88 -2.36
N ILE A 216 22.39 -11.62 -2.53
CA ILE A 216 21.57 -11.21 -3.68
C ILE A 216 22.35 -10.42 -4.74
N THR A 217 23.69 -10.41 -4.65
CA THR A 217 24.55 -9.69 -5.62
C THR A 217 24.24 -10.07 -7.07
N SER A 218 23.95 -11.35 -7.34
CA SER A 218 23.54 -11.81 -8.67
C SER A 218 22.20 -11.20 -9.13
N LYS A 219 21.22 -11.04 -8.24
CA LYS A 219 19.93 -10.39 -8.51
C LYS A 219 20.11 -8.92 -8.84
N ARG A 220 20.93 -8.21 -8.05
CA ARG A 220 21.27 -6.81 -8.34
C ARG A 220 21.95 -6.66 -9.72
N ASN A 221 22.83 -7.58 -10.09
CA ASN A 221 23.47 -7.59 -11.40
C ASN A 221 22.49 -7.86 -12.57
N ILE A 222 21.38 -8.58 -12.34
CA ILE A 222 20.33 -8.75 -13.35
C ILE A 222 19.68 -7.40 -13.69
N LEU A 223 19.40 -6.55 -12.69
CA LEU A 223 18.86 -5.20 -12.91
C LEU A 223 19.85 -4.34 -13.70
N PHE A 224 21.14 -4.42 -13.41
CA PHE A 224 22.19 -3.76 -14.22
C PHE A 224 22.23 -4.27 -15.66
N GLY A 225 22.06 -5.58 -15.87
CA GLY A 225 21.90 -6.16 -17.20
C GLY A 225 20.68 -5.63 -17.96
N LYS A 226 19.62 -5.24 -17.24
CA LYS A 226 18.43 -4.54 -17.77
C LYS A 226 18.65 -3.04 -18.00
N GLY A 227 19.86 -2.51 -17.75
CA GLY A 227 20.19 -1.09 -17.91
C GLY A 227 19.83 -0.20 -16.71
N TRP A 228 19.53 -0.79 -15.54
CA TRP A 228 19.24 0.01 -14.35
C TRP A 228 20.49 0.72 -13.83
N THR A 229 20.33 1.97 -13.41
CA THR A 229 21.39 2.72 -12.71
C THR A 229 21.05 2.85 -11.25
N ILE A 230 21.81 2.16 -10.40
CA ILE A 230 21.66 2.14 -8.93
C ILE A 230 23.02 2.46 -8.31
N THR A 231 23.08 3.54 -7.52
CA THR A 231 24.31 4.03 -6.90
C THR A 231 24.11 4.33 -5.42
N GLY A 232 25.19 4.38 -4.64
CA GLY A 232 25.14 4.77 -3.23
C GLY A 232 24.73 3.66 -2.26
N ASP A 233 24.31 2.48 -2.74
CA ASP A 233 24.20 1.28 -1.91
C ASP A 233 25.51 0.51 -1.82
N SER A 234 25.62 -0.35 -0.81
CA SER A 234 26.78 -1.24 -0.62
C SER A 234 26.35 -2.64 -0.18
N ALA A 235 27.11 -3.66 -0.60
CA ALA A 235 26.89 -5.03 -0.16
C ALA A 235 27.34 -5.22 1.30
N THR A 236 26.60 -5.98 2.09
CA THR A 236 26.92 -6.31 3.47
C THR A 236 26.36 -7.68 3.84
N GLU A 237 26.81 -8.27 4.95
CA GLU A 237 26.14 -9.44 5.53
C GLU A 237 24.91 -8.97 6.32
N CYS A 238 23.75 -9.49 5.98
CA CYS A 238 22.54 -9.30 6.77
C CYS A 238 21.64 -10.53 6.64
N GLU A 239 20.95 -10.87 7.73
CA GLU A 239 20.02 -12.00 7.77
C GLU A 239 18.87 -11.76 6.79
N ILE A 240 18.86 -12.53 5.72
CA ILE A 240 17.69 -12.72 4.87
C ILE A 240 17.19 -14.13 5.14
N LEU A 241 15.93 -14.28 5.58
CA LEU A 241 15.32 -15.61 5.67
C LEU A 241 15.40 -16.26 4.29
N GLY A 242 15.86 -17.51 4.25
CA GLY A 242 16.30 -18.18 3.02
C GLY A 242 15.30 -18.00 1.87
N LEU A 243 15.82 -17.59 0.71
CA LEU A 243 15.12 -17.35 -0.56
C LEU A 243 14.47 -18.61 -1.19
N HIS A 244 14.14 -19.61 -0.37
CA HIS A 244 13.50 -20.86 -0.77
C HIS A 244 11.99 -20.88 -0.54
N ASP A 245 11.43 -19.90 0.17
CA ASP A 245 9.99 -19.66 0.03
C ASP A 245 9.75 -18.90 -1.26
N ASN A 246 9.42 -19.67 -2.29
CA ASN A 246 8.63 -19.22 -3.42
C ASN A 246 7.39 -18.48 -2.89
N HIS A 247 7.53 -17.19 -2.58
CA HIS A 247 6.44 -16.23 -2.49
C HIS A 247 5.95 -15.98 -3.91
N LEU A 248 5.40 -17.04 -4.52
CA LEU A 248 4.53 -16.95 -5.68
C LEU A 248 3.39 -16.04 -5.27
N LYS A 249 3.37 -14.84 -5.86
CA LYS A 249 2.20 -13.97 -6.07
C LYS A 249 1.11 -14.16 -5.02
N ASN A 250 1.00 -13.24 -4.06
CA ASN A 250 -0.01 -13.21 -3.00
C ASN A 250 -1.47 -13.00 -3.50
N ASN A 251 -1.87 -13.73 -4.53
CA ASN A 251 -3.23 -14.17 -4.84
C ASN A 251 -3.46 -15.62 -4.40
N LYS A 252 -2.54 -16.23 -3.64
CA LYS A 252 -2.76 -17.55 -3.07
C LYS A 252 -3.89 -17.45 -2.05
N ALA A 253 -4.88 -18.30 -2.24
CA ALA A 253 -5.93 -18.52 -1.26
C ALA A 253 -5.29 -18.97 0.06
N GLU A 254 -5.71 -18.36 1.18
CA GLU A 254 -5.17 -18.65 2.51
C GLU A 254 -6.28 -18.67 3.57
N ILE A 255 -5.97 -19.28 4.72
CA ILE A 255 -6.85 -19.32 5.88
C ILE A 255 -6.11 -18.84 7.13
N TYR A 256 -6.80 -18.11 8.01
CA TYR A 256 -6.21 -17.59 9.25
C TYR A 256 -7.29 -17.35 10.32
N PRO A 257 -6.99 -17.45 11.63
CA PRO A 257 -5.73 -17.95 12.18
C PRO A 257 -5.59 -19.46 11.97
N ASN A 258 -4.35 -19.93 11.89
CA ASN A 258 -4.02 -21.36 11.91
C ASN A 258 -2.72 -21.53 12.73
N PRO A 259 -2.76 -22.10 13.95
CA PRO A 259 -3.88 -22.81 14.57
C PRO A 259 -5.11 -21.94 14.88
N ALA A 260 -6.30 -22.51 14.66
CA ALA A 260 -7.59 -21.86 14.88
C ALA A 260 -8.17 -22.20 16.26
N GLU A 261 -8.75 -21.20 16.94
CA GLU A 261 -9.46 -21.40 18.22
C GLU A 261 -10.96 -21.57 18.00
N ASN A 262 -11.66 -20.55 17.51
CA ASN A 262 -13.12 -20.61 17.31
C ASN A 262 -13.56 -20.34 15.87
N ILE A 263 -12.76 -19.59 15.12
CA ILE A 263 -13.12 -19.12 13.78
C ILE A 263 -11.93 -19.22 12.82
N ILE A 264 -12.24 -19.30 11.52
CA ILE A 264 -11.30 -19.24 10.41
C ILE A 264 -11.83 -18.20 9.40
N HIS A 265 -10.99 -17.24 9.05
CA HIS A 265 -11.17 -16.29 7.97
C HIS A 265 -10.47 -16.77 6.70
N LEU A 266 -11.01 -16.34 5.56
CA LEU A 266 -10.47 -16.61 4.23
C LEU A 266 -9.79 -15.36 3.71
N LYS A 267 -8.58 -15.51 3.14
CA LYS A 267 -7.88 -14.45 2.42
C LYS A 267 -7.74 -14.87 0.96
N ASN A 268 -7.99 -13.94 0.04
CA ASN A 268 -7.88 -14.16 -1.40
C ASN A 268 -8.79 -15.31 -1.92
N VAL A 269 -9.94 -15.55 -1.29
CA VAL A 269 -10.99 -16.46 -1.77
C VAL A 269 -12.30 -15.71 -1.87
N PHE A 270 -12.80 -15.53 -3.09
CA PHE A 270 -14.01 -14.76 -3.38
C PHE A 270 -15.10 -15.67 -3.96
N ASN A 271 -16.38 -15.32 -3.79
CA ASN A 271 -17.55 -16.07 -4.29
C ASN A 271 -17.62 -17.53 -3.81
N VAL A 272 -17.42 -17.73 -2.50
CA VAL A 272 -17.52 -19.05 -1.86
C VAL A 272 -18.97 -19.53 -1.88
N LYS A 273 -19.21 -20.75 -2.37
CA LYS A 273 -20.53 -21.40 -2.39
C LYS A 273 -20.74 -22.28 -1.16
N ASN A 274 -19.76 -23.12 -0.83
CA ASN A 274 -19.85 -24.07 0.27
C ASN A 274 -18.45 -24.45 0.78
N TYR A 275 -18.41 -25.06 1.95
CA TYR A 275 -17.19 -25.63 2.53
C TYR A 275 -17.45 -27.00 3.17
N ILE A 276 -16.39 -27.80 3.27
CA ILE A 276 -16.35 -29.11 3.89
C ILE A 276 -15.16 -29.16 4.84
N ILE A 277 -15.37 -29.66 6.06
CA ILE A 277 -14.28 -29.96 7.00
C ILE A 277 -14.21 -31.47 7.16
N SER A 278 -13.04 -32.06 6.95
CA SER A 278 -12.76 -33.47 7.22
C SER A 278 -11.64 -33.63 8.25
N ASP A 279 -11.69 -34.71 9.02
CA ASP A 279 -10.59 -35.08 9.92
C ASP A 279 -9.39 -35.64 9.16
N ALA A 280 -8.29 -35.93 9.87
CA ALA A 280 -7.05 -36.45 9.28
C ALA A 280 -7.20 -37.80 8.56
N SER A 281 -8.28 -38.55 8.79
CA SER A 281 -8.59 -39.80 8.09
C SER A 281 -9.37 -39.59 6.78
N GLY A 282 -9.77 -38.34 6.49
CA GLY A 282 -10.61 -38.00 5.35
C GLY A 282 -12.11 -38.11 5.62
N ARG A 283 -12.54 -38.43 6.86
CA ARG A 283 -13.96 -38.47 7.22
C ARG A 283 -14.51 -37.06 7.33
N ILE A 284 -15.63 -36.81 6.65
CA ILE A 284 -16.33 -35.51 6.68
C ILE A 284 -16.97 -35.32 8.06
N ILE A 285 -16.65 -34.18 8.69
CA ILE A 285 -17.17 -33.75 9.99
C ILE A 285 -18.23 -32.65 9.81
N VAL A 286 -17.98 -31.70 8.90
CA VAL A 286 -18.89 -30.58 8.62
C VAL A 286 -19.03 -30.41 7.11
N LYS A 287 -20.23 -30.07 6.65
CA LYS A 287 -20.53 -29.64 5.28
C LYS A 287 -21.61 -28.57 5.34
N ASP A 288 -21.30 -27.35 4.88
CA ASP A 288 -22.21 -26.21 4.99
C ASP A 288 -22.00 -25.16 3.89
N ILE A 289 -22.92 -24.20 3.81
CA ILE A 289 -22.87 -23.02 2.94
C ILE A 289 -22.26 -21.85 3.72
N LEU A 290 -21.41 -21.04 3.07
CA LEU A 290 -20.81 -19.89 3.73
C LEU A 290 -21.78 -18.71 3.71
N SER A 291 -22.37 -18.36 4.86
CA SER A 291 -23.30 -17.23 5.02
C SER A 291 -22.68 -16.00 5.71
N SER A 292 -21.41 -16.09 6.11
CA SER A 292 -20.66 -15.05 6.83
C SER A 292 -19.21 -14.99 6.37
N ASP A 293 -18.50 -13.91 6.69
CA ASP A 293 -17.09 -13.70 6.28
C ASP A 293 -16.08 -14.62 7.03
N PHE A 294 -16.57 -15.58 7.80
CA PHE A 294 -15.77 -16.54 8.55
C PHE A 294 -16.48 -17.89 8.67
N ILE A 295 -15.69 -18.93 8.95
CA ILE A 295 -16.13 -20.29 9.24
C ILE A 295 -15.96 -20.54 10.74
N SER A 296 -17.03 -20.95 11.43
CA SER A 296 -16.95 -21.34 12.83
C SER A 296 -16.42 -22.76 12.97
N VAL A 297 -15.40 -22.92 13.81
CA VAL A 297 -14.77 -24.20 14.18
C VAL A 297 -14.85 -24.47 15.68
N GLN A 298 -15.65 -23.69 16.42
CA GLN A 298 -15.73 -23.79 17.88
C GLN A 298 -16.16 -25.18 18.38
N ASN A 299 -16.98 -25.89 17.59
CA ASN A 299 -17.55 -27.19 17.96
C ASN A 299 -16.64 -28.37 17.57
N LEU A 300 -15.49 -28.10 16.95
CA LEU A 300 -14.51 -29.13 16.62
C LEU A 300 -13.65 -29.46 17.84
N ALA A 301 -13.38 -30.74 18.06
CA ALA A 301 -12.39 -31.15 19.05
C ALA A 301 -10.97 -30.71 18.62
N PRO A 302 -10.04 -30.46 19.56
CA PRO A 302 -8.65 -30.19 19.24
C PRO A 302 -8.04 -31.27 18.34
N GLY A 303 -7.34 -30.86 17.27
CA GLY A 303 -6.79 -31.80 16.30
C GLY A 303 -6.49 -31.21 14.92
N ASN A 304 -6.06 -32.09 14.00
CA ASN A 304 -5.72 -31.73 12.63
C ASN A 304 -6.90 -31.98 11.69
N TYR A 305 -7.22 -30.98 10.88
CA TYR A 305 -8.34 -31.03 9.95
C TYR A 305 -7.94 -30.53 8.56
N VAL A 306 -8.75 -30.90 7.57
CA VAL A 306 -8.68 -30.40 6.21
C VAL A 306 -9.97 -29.63 5.92
N LEU A 307 -9.82 -28.39 5.47
CA LEU A 307 -10.90 -27.51 5.03
C LEU A 307 -10.88 -27.42 3.50
N SER A 308 -11.93 -27.88 2.85
CA SER A 308 -12.13 -27.76 1.41
C SER A 308 -13.23 -26.75 1.12
N ILE A 309 -12.96 -25.78 0.25
CA ILE A 309 -13.83 -24.65 -0.06
C ILE A 309 -14.12 -24.63 -1.55
N THR A 310 -15.39 -24.61 -1.92
CA THR A 310 -15.81 -24.47 -3.33
C THR A 310 -16.09 -23.01 -3.63
N ALA A 311 -15.28 -22.39 -4.49
CA ALA A 311 -15.40 -20.99 -4.90
C ALA A 311 -15.13 -20.86 -6.41
N ASN A 312 -15.95 -20.09 -7.13
CA ASN A 312 -15.85 -19.95 -8.61
C ASN A 312 -15.69 -21.28 -9.36
N ASP A 313 -16.41 -22.33 -8.92
CA ASP A 313 -16.35 -23.70 -9.46
C ASP A 313 -14.97 -24.38 -9.38
N LYS A 314 -14.08 -23.85 -8.53
CA LYS A 314 -12.80 -24.45 -8.12
C LYS A 314 -12.86 -24.85 -6.65
N THR A 315 -12.15 -25.93 -6.31
CA THR A 315 -12.00 -26.38 -4.91
C THR A 315 -10.62 -25.97 -4.38
N HIS A 316 -10.61 -25.16 -3.33
CA HIS A 316 -9.42 -24.81 -2.56
C HIS A 316 -9.33 -25.71 -1.33
N THR A 317 -8.14 -26.24 -1.00
CA THR A 317 -7.97 -27.14 0.15
C THR A 317 -6.88 -26.62 1.07
N PHE A 318 -7.18 -26.58 2.37
CA PHE A 318 -6.32 -26.06 3.42
C PHE A 318 -6.20 -27.07 4.55
N LYS A 319 -5.02 -27.15 5.17
CA LYS A 319 -4.83 -27.89 6.43
C LYS A 319 -4.85 -26.90 7.58
N PHE A 320 -5.57 -27.21 8.65
CA PHE A 320 -5.56 -26.39 9.86
C PHE A 320 -5.54 -27.23 11.14
N ILE A 321 -5.04 -26.60 12.19
CA ILE A 321 -4.99 -27.16 13.54
C ILE A 321 -6.07 -26.46 14.37
N LYS A 322 -7.01 -27.22 14.93
CA LYS A 322 -7.92 -26.74 15.97
C LYS A 322 -7.19 -26.86 17.31
N LYS A 323 -7.04 -25.73 18.03
CA LYS A 323 -6.51 -25.73 19.40
C LYS A 323 -7.48 -26.36 20.39
#